data_AF-A0A3D3HTT5-F1
#
_entry.id   AF-A0A3D3HTT5-F1
#
_cell.length_a   1.000
_cell.length_b   1.000
_cell.length_c   1.000
_cell.angle_alpha   90.00
_cell.angle_beta   90.00
_cell.angle_gamma   90.00
#
_symmetry.space_group_name_H-M   'P 1'
#
loop_
_entity.id
_entity.type
_entity.pdbx_description
1 polymer ?
#
loop_
_entity_poly.entity_id
_entity_poly.type
_entity_poly.pdbx_seq_one_letter_code
_entity_poly.pdbx_strand_id
1 'polypeptide(L)' 'ELNIPCVIGTRFATKVFKNGQRVEVDATRGIVKKLS' A
#
# COMPACT_ATOMS: atom_id res chain seq x y z
N GLU A 1 3.45 -17.54 7.18
CA GLU A 1 2.92 -16.23 6.74
C GLU A 1 2.37 -15.42 7.91
N LEU A 2 2.61 -14.11 7.92
CA LEU A 2 1.80 -13.19 8.71
C LEU A 2 0.53 -12.92 7.87
N ASN A 3 -0.67 -13.09 8.43
CA ASN A 3 -1.98 -12.86 7.76
C ASN A 3 -2.26 -11.38 7.46
N ILE A 4 -1.21 -10.61 7.13
CA ILE A 4 -1.27 -9.20 6.81
C ILE A 4 -1.15 -9.03 5.30
N PRO A 5 -1.94 -8.13 4.71
CA PRO A 5 -1.86 -7.82 3.29
C PRO A 5 -0.45 -7.31 2.95
N CYS A 6 0.25 -8.00 2.05
CA CYS A 6 1.59 -7.64 1.62
C CYS A 6 1.59 -7.41 0.10
N VAL A 7 1.93 -6.18 -0.32
CA VAL A 7 2.07 -5.80 -1.73
C VAL A 7 3.53 -5.44 -1.98
N ILE A 8 4.16 -6.13 -2.93
CA ILE A 8 5.58 -5.94 -3.29
C ILE A 8 5.73 -5.52 -4.76
N GLY A 9 6.89 -4.97 -5.13
CA GLY A 9 7.19 -4.58 -6.52
C GLY A 9 6.79 -3.16 -6.93
N THR A 10 6.33 -2.32 -6.00
CA THR A 10 6.02 -0.91 -6.27
C THR A 10 7.29 -0.06 -6.35
N ARG A 11 7.66 0.43 -7.54
CA ARG A 11 8.88 1.25 -7.75
C ARG A 11 8.90 2.59 -6.99
N PHE A 12 7.73 3.15 -6.64
CA PHE A 12 7.63 4.52 -6.11
C PHE A 12 6.76 4.66 -4.86
N ALA A 13 6.43 3.57 -4.16
CA ALA A 13 5.51 3.62 -3.01
C ALA A 13 5.93 4.64 -1.93
N THR A 14 7.23 4.73 -1.62
CA THR A 14 7.77 5.67 -0.62
C THR A 14 7.75 7.15 -1.04
N LYS A 15 7.61 7.43 -2.34
CA LYS A 15 7.44 8.82 -2.84
C LYS A 15 5.98 9.22 -2.91
N VAL A 16 5.10 8.27 -3.19
CA VAL A 16 3.64 8.48 -3.31
C VAL A 16 2.99 8.59 -1.93
N PHE A 17 3.38 7.72 -1.00
CA PHE A 17 2.85 7.69 0.36
C PHE A 17 3.84 8.37 1.32
N LYS A 18 3.32 9.30 2.13
CA LYS A 18 4.09 9.95 3.19
C LYS A 18 3.69 9.40 4.56
N ASN A 19 4.60 9.46 5.52
CA ASN A 19 4.33 9.10 6.90
C ASN A 19 3.11 9.89 7.43
N GLY A 20 2.20 9.20 8.12
CA GLY A 20 0.95 9.77 8.64
C GLY A 20 -0.22 9.79 7.65
N GLN A 21 -0.06 9.32 6.41
CA GLN A 21 -1.19 9.14 5.49
C GLN A 21 -1.94 7.84 5.76
N ARG A 22 -3.27 7.92 5.73
CA ARG A 22 -4.13 6.75 5.66
C ARG A 22 -4.21 6.26 4.21
N VAL A 23 -4.04 4.97 4.03
CA VAL A 23 -4.07 4.31 2.72
C VAL A 23 -4.91 3.04 2.85
N GLU A 24 -5.63 2.72 1.79
CA GLU A 24 -6.33 1.45 1.65
C GLU A 24 -5.49 0.52 0.79
N VAL A 25 -5.28 -0.70 1.28
CA VAL A 25 -4.45 -1.71 0.61
C VAL A 25 -5.33 -2.90 0.26
N ASP A 26 -5.44 -3.19 -1.03
CA ASP A 26 -6.02 -4.42 -1.57
C ASP A 26 -4.89 -5.33 -2.05
N ALA A 27 -4.51 -6.29 -1.21
CA ALA A 27 -3.46 -7.26 -1.54
C ALA A 27 -3.91 -8.34 -2.54
N THR A 28 -5.22 -8.50 -2.76
CA THR A 28 -5.77 -9.48 -3.71
C THR A 28 -5.60 -8.98 -5.14
N ARG A 29 -5.80 -7.68 -5.35
CA ARG A 29 -5.63 -7.00 -6.65
C ARG A 29 -4.28 -6.31 -6.79
N GLY A 30 -3.51 -6.20 -5.71
CA GLY A 30 -2.23 -5.48 -5.68
C GLY A 30 -2.38 -3.96 -5.79
N ILE A 31 -3.52 -3.42 -5.37
CA ILE A 31 -3.86 -1.99 -5.51
C ILE A 31 -3.68 -1.32 -4.16
N VAL A 32 -2.99 -0.18 -4.16
CA VAL A 32 -2.90 0.70 -2.98
C VAL A 32 -3.49 2.06 -3.35
N LYS A 33 -4.52 2.48 -2.61
CA LYS A 33 -5.19 3.77 -2.80
C LYS A 33 -4.92 4.68 -1.62
N LYS A 34 -4.72 5.97 -1.91
CA LYS A 34 -4.67 7.00 -0.89
C LYS A 34 -6.10 7.37 -0.49
N LEU A 35 -6.41 7.27 0.80
CA LEU A 35 -7.62 7.85 1.38
C LEU A 35 -7.27 9.29 1.73
N SER A 36 -7.84 10.24 1.01
CA SER A 36 -7.63 11.67 1.27
C SER A 36 -8.67 12.23 2.22
#